data_AF-A0A965YB23-F1
#
_entry.id   AF-A0A965YB23-F1
#
_cell.length_a   1.000
_cell.length_b   1.000
_cell.length_c   1.000
_cell.angle_alpha   90.00
_cell.angle_beta   90.00
_cell.angle_gamma   90.00
#
_symmetry.space_group_name_H-M   'P 1'
#
loop_
_entity.id
_entity.type
_entity.pdbx_description
1 polymer ?
#
loop_
_entity_poly.entity_id
_entity_poly.type
_entity_poly.pdbx_seq_one_letter_code
_entity_poly.pdbx_strand_id
1 'polypeptide(L)' 'IDELQPREKKILEMRFGIIDGITHTLEEVGQEFGVTRERIRQIEAKALDKIRKNLKIEKLKDY' A
#
# COMPACT_ATOMS: atom_id res chain seq x y z
N ILE A 1 3.03 -5.34 13.14
CA ILE A 1 2.83 -4.44 11.96
C ILE A 1 3.91 -4.73 10.88
N ASP A 2 4.42 -5.97 10.86
CA ASP A 2 5.79 -6.32 10.46
C ASP A 2 6.01 -6.82 9.02
N GLU A 3 5.06 -6.69 8.10
CA GLU A 3 5.21 -7.37 6.79
C GLU A 3 4.82 -6.54 5.57
N LEU A 4 5.03 -5.24 5.62
CA LEU A 4 5.28 -4.51 4.38
C LEU A 4 6.74 -4.14 4.41
N GLN A 5 7.50 -4.58 3.41
CA GLN A 5 8.90 -4.18 3.34
C GLN A 5 8.97 -2.65 3.25
N PRO A 6 10.03 -2.01 3.76
CA PRO A 6 10.18 -0.55 3.70
C PRO A 6 9.95 0.03 2.29
N ARG A 7 10.28 -0.75 1.26
CA ARG A 7 10.02 -0.43 -0.15
C ARG A 7 8.53 -0.45 -0.51
N GLU A 8 7.77 -1.44 -0.06
CA GLU A 8 6.32 -1.51 -0.29
C GLU A 8 5.59 -0.35 0.43
N LYS A 9 6.07 0.03 1.63
CA LYS A 9 5.55 1.20 2.33
C LYS A 9 5.75 2.49 1.54
N LYS A 10 6.96 2.74 1.03
CA LYS A 10 7.25 3.90 0.17
C LYS A 10 6.41 3.93 -1.11
N ILE A 11 6.20 2.77 -1.74
CA ILE A 11 5.33 2.63 -2.92
C ILE A 11 3.90 3.09 -2.59
N LEU A 12 3.36 2.68 -1.44
CA LEU A 12 2.02 3.08 -1.00
C LEU A 12 1.98 4.56 -0.62
N GLU A 13 3.00 5.07 0.06
CA GLU A 13 3.12 6.48 0.44
C GLU A 13 3.09 7.40 -0.79
N MET A 14 3.85 7.08 -1.85
CA MET A 14 3.85 7.82 -3.11
C MET A 14 2.53 7.65 -3.90
N ARG A 15 1.97 6.42 -3.92
CA ARG A 15 0.71 6.13 -4.62
C ARG A 15 -0.45 6.94 -4.05
N PHE A 16 -0.54 7.02 -2.73
CA PHE A 16 -1.63 7.71 -2.03
C PHE A 16 -1.30 9.16 -1.66
N GLY A 17 -0.11 9.66 -2.00
CA GLY A 17 0.30 11.03 -1.66
C GLY A 17 0.35 11.28 -0.15
N ILE A 18 0.73 10.28 0.65
CA ILE A 18 0.66 10.35 2.13
C ILE A 18 1.70 11.35 2.68
N ILE A 19 2.83 11.51 1.98
CA ILE A 19 3.94 12.36 2.43
C ILE A 19 3.83 13.78 1.84
N ASP A 20 3.58 13.85 0.54
CA ASP A 20 3.66 15.06 -0.29
C ASP A 20 2.29 15.60 -0.71
N GLY A 21 1.20 14.86 -0.46
CA GLY A 21 -0.15 15.21 -0.88
C GLY A 21 -0.44 14.94 -2.37
N ILE A 22 0.51 14.35 -3.10
CA ILE A 22 0.42 14.14 -4.55
C ILE A 22 0.24 12.65 -4.84
N THR A 23 -0.92 12.29 -5.39
CA THR A 23 -1.18 10.91 -5.81
C THR A 23 -0.56 10.64 -7.16
N HIS A 24 0.27 9.61 -7.24
CA HIS A 24 0.89 9.15 -8.49
C HIS A 24 0.16 7.94 -9.06
N THR A 25 0.14 7.79 -10.38
CA THR A 25 -0.44 6.64 -11.09
C THR A 25 0.36 5.36 -10.88
N LEU A 26 -0.25 4.19 -11.14
CA LEU A 26 0.45 2.91 -11.06
C LEU A 26 1.65 2.84 -12.02
N GLU A 27 1.54 3.46 -13.20
CA GLU A 27 2.64 3.59 -14.15
C GLU A 27 3.78 4.46 -13.61
N GLU A 28 3.49 5.65 -13.09
CA GLU A 28 4.52 6.58 -12.57
C GLU A 28 5.29 5.97 -11.39
N VAL A 29 4.56 5.40 -10.43
CA VAL A 29 5.18 4.69 -9.29
C VAL A 29 5.95 3.46 -9.78
N GLY A 30 5.46 2.76 -10.79
CA GLY A 30 6.19 1.66 -11.42
C GLY A 30 7.52 2.10 -12.01
N GLN A 31 7.53 3.21 -12.76
CA GLN A 31 8.73 3.77 -13.34
C GLN A 31 9.75 4.22 -12.28
N GLU A 32 9.31 4.95 -11.25
CA GLU A 32 10.19 5.43 -10.18
C GLU A 32 10.83 4.28 -9.38
N PHE A 33 10.06 3.23 -9.10
CA PHE A 33 10.55 2.08 -8.33
C PHE A 33 11.15 0.97 -9.20
N GLY A 34 11.23 1.13 -10.53
CA GLY A 34 11.78 0.14 -11.45
C GLY A 34 11.00 -1.18 -11.44
N VAL A 35 9.67 -1.12 -11.31
CA VAL A 35 8.78 -2.28 -11.27
C VAL A 35 7.62 -2.11 -12.25
N THR A 36 6.96 -3.22 -12.59
CA THR A 36 5.81 -3.16 -13.49
C THR A 36 4.58 -2.58 -12.80
N ARG A 37 3.67 -1.99 -13.59
CA ARG A 37 2.36 -1.53 -13.14
C ARG A 37 1.60 -2.59 -12.34
N GLU A 38 1.62 -3.83 -12.83
CA GLU A 38 0.92 -4.95 -12.17
C GLU A 38 1.54 -5.28 -10.81
N ARG A 39 2.86 -5.09 -10.65
CA ARG A 39 3.50 -5.24 -9.34
C ARG A 39 3.00 -4.21 -8.34
N ILE A 40 2.83 -2.95 -8.74
CA ILE A 40 2.24 -1.91 -7.88
C ILE A 40 0.80 -2.28 -7.48
N ARG A 41 -0.01 -2.74 -8.44
CA ARG A 41 -1.39 -3.19 -8.18
C ARG A 41 -1.46 -4.33 -7.16
N GLN A 42 -0.55 -5.31 -7.24
CA GLN A 42 -0.48 -6.41 -6.27
C GLN A 42 -0.14 -5.92 -4.86
N ILE A 43 0.81 -4.98 -4.74
CA ILE A 43 1.20 -4.38 -3.46
C ILE A 43 0.01 -3.61 -2.86
N GLU A 44 -0.71 -2.85 -3.68
CA GLU A 44 -1.91 -2.11 -3.26
C GLU A 44 -3.00 -3.07 -2.76
N ALA A 45 -3.30 -4.14 -3.50
CA ALA A 45 -4.26 -5.15 -3.10
C ALA A 45 -3.88 -5.84 -1.78
N LYS A 46 -2.60 -6.21 -1.61
CA LYS A 46 -2.07 -6.82 -0.39
C LYS A 46 -2.18 -5.87 0.81
N ALA A 47 -1.89 -4.58 0.61
CA ALA A 47 -2.01 -3.57 1.65
C ALA A 47 -3.48 -3.37 2.09
N LEU A 48 -4.40 -3.27 1.13
CA LEU A 48 -5.83 -3.13 1.40
C LEU A 48 -6.42 -4.36 2.12
N ASP A 49 -6.05 -5.58 1.69
CA ASP A 49 -6.47 -6.81 2.38
C ASP A 49 -6.01 -6.84 3.84
N LYS A 50 -4.77 -6.38 4.09
CA LYS A 50 -4.22 -6.30 5.44
C LYS A 50 -4.94 -5.28 6.32
N ILE A 51 -5.26 -4.10 5.78
CA ILE A 51 -6.05 -3.08 6.50
C ILE A 51 -7.42 -3.64 6.87
N ARG A 52 -8.11 -4.29 5.92
CA ARG A 52 -9.41 -4.93 6.18
C ARG A 52 -9.33 -5.99 7.28
N LYS A 53 -8.31 -6.83 7.27
CA LYS A 53 -8.09 -7.87 8.31
C LYS A 53 -7.87 -7.24 9.69
N ASN A 54 -7.04 -6.20 9.80
CA ASN A 54 -6.81 -5.51 11.07
C ASN A 54 -8.09 -4.87 11.63
N LEU A 55 -8.85 -4.16 10.78
CA LEU A 55 -10.14 -3.56 11.18
C LEU A 55 -11.16 -4.61 11.63
N LYS A 56 -11.16 -5.79 10.99
CA LYS A 56 -12.04 -6.90 11.39
C LYS A 56 -11.65 -7.48 12.76
N ILE A 57 -10.34 -7.57 13.05
CA ILE A 57 -9.83 -8.02 14.34
C ILE A 57 -10.17 -7.02 15.45
N GLU A 58 -10.05 -5.71 15.20
CA GLU A 58 -10.44 -4.68 16.18
C GLU A 58 -11.93 -4.78 16.54
N LYS A 59 -12.81 -4.90 15.54
CA LYS A 59 -14.26 -5.09 15.79
C LYS A 59 -14.62 -6.34 16.59
N LEU A 60 -13.79 -7.39 16.53
CA LEU A 60 -13.98 -8.63 17.28
C LEU A 60 -13.43 -8.55 18.71
N LYS A 61 -12.54 -7.59 19.01
CA LYS A 61 -12.03 -7.34 20.37
C LYS A 61 -12.97 -6.50 21.22
N ASP A 62 -13.84 -5.72 20.58
CA ASP A 62 -14.86 -4.89 21.25
C ASP A 62 -16.14 -5.67 21.63
N TYR A 63 -16.16 -7.00 21.46
CA TYR A 63 -17.27 -7.91 21.77
C TYR A 63 -16.85 -8.94 22.82
#